data_AF-I1CV49-F1
#
_entry.id   AF-I1CV49-F1
#
_cell.length_a   1.000
_cell.length_b   1.000
_cell.length_c   1.000
_cell.angle_alpha   90.00
_cell.angle_beta   90.00
_cell.angle_gamma   90.00
#
_symmetry.space_group_name_H-M   'P 1'
#
loop_
_entity.id
_entity.type
_entity.pdbx_description
1 polymer ?
#
loop_
_entity_poly.entity_id
_entity_poly.type
_entity_poly.pdbx_seq_one_letter_code
_entity_poly.pdbx_strand_id
1 'polypeptide(L)'
;MNVLSSIPSLPNTFICGDFNARLGDLTGDALVSPRGAAMARWLADRSLTVLNGPLAHGIPTWVGFRDDREMSSIIDMFLTNASLLSPRLDIAFDLSLGSDHRLLTLSFSFAQSSASESSSVTSDATLHPRRLWNLSRLGEPDPCQLYQDTFRSSSAPLLSQLKRLVQHPPSSRPPIDDLNASLNNIIYRSLDSSVGDRPPRPSHWKKYWTQQLQDAADFRNRCYRRWRRAFGID
;
A
#
# COMPACT_ATOMS: atom_id res chain seq x y z
N MET A 1 16.10 -4.05 12.18
CA MET A 1 14.69 -3.81 12.54
C MET A 1 13.79 -4.48 11.52
N ASN A 2 12.67 -5.06 11.93
CA ASN A 2 11.68 -5.63 11.02
C ASN A 2 10.75 -4.51 10.53
N VAL A 3 10.54 -4.35 9.22
CA VAL A 3 9.63 -3.32 8.64
C VAL A 3 8.22 -3.40 9.25
N LEU A 4 7.78 -4.59 9.65
CA LEU A 4 6.49 -4.77 10.34
C LEU A 4 6.45 -4.06 11.71
N SER A 5 7.59 -3.97 12.41
CA SER A 5 7.66 -3.31 13.72
C SER A 5 7.62 -1.79 13.65
N SER A 6 7.96 -1.20 12.49
CA SER A 6 7.88 0.26 12.28
C SER A 6 6.50 0.77 11.88
N ILE A 7 5.54 -0.12 11.58
CA ILE A 7 4.16 0.29 11.29
C ILE A 7 3.53 0.80 12.61
N PRO A 8 3.04 2.05 12.67
CA PRO A 8 2.40 2.60 13.86
C PRO A 8 1.17 1.78 14.27
N SER A 9 0.99 1.53 15.57
CA SER A 9 -0.19 0.83 16.10
C SER A 9 -1.34 1.82 16.33
N LEU A 10 -1.85 2.42 15.25
CA LEU A 10 -2.94 3.39 15.35
C LEU A 10 -4.30 2.68 15.40
N PRO A 11 -5.30 3.21 16.14
CA PRO A 11 -6.68 2.75 16.04
C PRO A 11 -7.21 2.89 14.61
N ASN A 12 -8.16 2.04 14.24
CA ASN A 12 -8.82 2.07 12.93
C ASN A 12 -7.88 1.94 11.73
N THR A 13 -6.81 1.16 11.89
CA THR A 13 -5.81 0.90 10.85
C THR A 13 -6.30 -0.20 9.91
N PHE A 14 -6.11 0.02 8.61
CA PHE A 14 -6.28 -1.00 7.58
C PHE A 14 -4.95 -1.20 6.85
N ILE A 15 -4.58 -2.47 6.65
CA ILE A 15 -3.42 -2.85 5.86
C ILE A 15 -3.89 -3.91 4.86
N CYS A 16 -3.68 -3.66 3.58
CA CYS A 16 -4.09 -4.59 2.54
C CYS A 16 -3.14 -4.63 1.36
N GLY A 17 -3.13 -5.75 0.65
CA GLY A 17 -2.30 -6.00 -0.52
C GLY A 17 -1.67 -7.37 -0.48
N ASP A 18 -0.68 -7.59 -1.35
CA ASP A 18 0.10 -8.83 -1.43
C ASP A 18 1.18 -8.86 -0.33
N PHE A 19 1.02 -9.78 0.62
CA PHE A 19 1.98 -9.97 1.71
C PHE A 19 3.06 -11.01 1.37
N ASN A 20 2.91 -11.76 0.27
CA ASN A 20 3.75 -12.92 -0.07
C ASN A 20 3.97 -13.85 1.14
N ALA A 21 2.91 -14.04 1.94
CA ALA A 21 2.91 -14.78 3.18
C ALA A 21 1.64 -15.63 3.25
N ARG A 22 1.78 -16.92 3.59
CA ARG A 22 0.67 -17.88 3.64
C ARG A 22 0.42 -18.25 5.09
N LEU A 23 -0.80 -18.05 5.57
CA LEU A 23 -1.18 -18.19 6.98
C LEU A 23 -1.86 -19.52 7.30
N GLY A 24 -1.91 -20.45 6.35
CA GLY A 24 -2.48 -21.78 6.54
C GLY A 24 -3.95 -21.72 6.95
N ASP A 25 -4.29 -22.49 7.97
CA ASP A 25 -5.64 -22.65 8.53
C ASP A 25 -6.33 -21.32 8.87
N LEU A 26 -5.58 -20.29 9.26
CA LEU A 26 -6.14 -18.97 9.60
C LEU A 26 -6.90 -18.35 8.42
N THR A 27 -6.45 -18.59 7.19
CA THR A 27 -7.09 -18.12 5.96
C THR A 27 -7.73 -19.25 5.16
N GLY A 28 -7.51 -20.51 5.55
CA GLY A 28 -7.87 -21.68 4.76
C GLY A 28 -6.89 -21.96 3.62
N ASP A 29 -5.66 -21.44 3.71
CA ASP A 29 -4.61 -21.78 2.77
C ASP A 29 -4.04 -23.17 3.11
N ALA A 30 -3.66 -23.97 2.10
CA ALA A 30 -3.08 -25.29 2.29
C ALA A 30 -1.70 -25.28 2.98
N LEU A 31 -0.99 -24.15 3.00
CA LEU A 31 0.37 -24.09 3.55
C LEU A 31 0.56 -22.88 4.48
N VAL A 32 1.45 -23.04 5.45
CA VAL A 32 2.04 -21.95 6.22
C VAL A 32 3.46 -21.70 5.70
N SER A 33 3.73 -20.48 5.23
CA SER A 33 5.09 -20.12 4.82
C SER A 33 5.91 -19.59 6.01
N PRO A 34 7.26 -19.60 5.97
CA PRO A 34 8.08 -19.00 7.03
C PRO A 34 7.75 -17.51 7.26
N ARG A 35 7.41 -16.77 6.19
CA ARG A 35 6.92 -15.39 6.27
C ARG A 35 5.57 -15.31 6.95
N GLY A 36 4.66 -16.24 6.64
CA GLY A 36 3.37 -16.39 7.32
C GLY A 36 3.52 -16.64 8.82
N ALA A 37 4.41 -17.55 9.22
CA ALA A 37 4.67 -17.82 10.63
C ALA A 37 5.22 -16.59 11.38
N ALA A 38 6.10 -15.80 10.75
CA ALA A 38 6.60 -14.55 11.33
C ALA A 38 5.49 -13.47 11.41
N MET A 39 4.66 -13.38 10.36
CA MET A 39 3.53 -12.47 10.30
C MET A 39 2.46 -12.79 11.35
N ALA A 40 2.15 -14.07 11.59
CA ALA A 40 1.19 -14.50 12.59
C ALA A 40 1.55 -14.02 14.01
N ARG A 41 2.84 -14.05 14.38
CA ARG A 41 3.31 -13.49 15.67
C ARG A 41 3.09 -11.98 15.74
N TRP A 42 3.47 -11.27 14.67
CA TRP A 42 3.29 -9.83 14.59
C TRP A 42 1.81 -9.40 14.64
N LEU A 43 0.92 -10.17 14.01
CA LEU A 43 -0.53 -9.94 14.06
C LEU A 43 -1.07 -10.07 15.48
N ALA A 44 -0.63 -11.11 16.21
CA ALA A 44 -1.01 -11.32 17.60
C ALA A 44 -0.54 -10.17 18.50
N ASP A 45 0.71 -9.72 18.34
CA ASP A 45 1.28 -8.62 19.12
C ASP A 45 0.56 -7.27 18.87
N ARG A 46 0.00 -7.06 17.68
CA ARG A 46 -0.63 -5.80 17.25
C ARG A 46 -2.15 -5.82 17.28
N SER A 47 -2.76 -6.91 17.73
CA SER A 47 -4.23 -7.08 17.74
C SER A 47 -4.87 -6.81 16.36
N LEU A 48 -4.20 -7.23 15.29
CA LEU A 48 -4.72 -7.12 13.93
C LEU A 48 -5.45 -8.40 13.54
N THR A 49 -6.69 -8.23 13.09
CA THR A 49 -7.52 -9.32 12.55
C THR A 49 -7.27 -9.48 11.07
N VAL A 50 -7.05 -10.72 10.61
CA VAL A 50 -7.00 -11.08 9.18
C VAL A 50 -8.42 -11.34 8.70
N LEU A 51 -9.01 -10.41 7.95
CA LEU A 51 -10.41 -10.48 7.53
C LEU A 51 -10.70 -11.61 6.53
N ASN A 52 -9.69 -12.09 5.79
CA ASN A 52 -9.82 -13.22 4.88
C ASN A 52 -10.29 -14.49 5.60
N GLY A 53 -9.86 -14.70 6.85
CA GLY A 53 -10.27 -15.86 7.65
C GLY A 53 -11.78 -15.94 7.84
N PRO A 54 -12.42 -14.97 8.53
CA PRO A 54 -13.86 -15.04 8.78
C PRO A 54 -14.74 -14.71 7.57
N LEU A 55 -14.26 -13.96 6.57
CA LEU A 55 -15.11 -13.45 5.48
C LEU A 55 -14.94 -14.15 4.14
N ALA A 56 -13.81 -14.84 3.91
CA ALA A 56 -13.51 -15.47 2.62
C ALA A 56 -12.60 -16.71 2.80
N HIS A 57 -12.88 -17.52 3.82
CA HIS A 57 -12.06 -18.67 4.19
C HIS A 57 -11.87 -19.63 3.01
N GLY A 58 -10.62 -20.03 2.76
CA GLY A 58 -10.26 -21.01 1.73
C GLY A 58 -10.39 -20.51 0.30
N ILE A 59 -10.77 -19.24 0.07
CA ILE A 59 -10.89 -18.69 -1.29
C ILE A 59 -9.52 -18.15 -1.74
N PRO A 60 -8.88 -18.74 -2.77
CA PRO A 60 -7.57 -18.29 -3.21
C PRO A 60 -7.58 -16.87 -3.75
N THR A 61 -6.50 -16.14 -3.51
CA THR A 61 -6.28 -14.77 -4.00
C THR A 61 -5.28 -14.72 -5.14
N TRP A 62 -4.43 -15.73 -5.23
CA TRP A 62 -3.53 -15.94 -6.35
C TRP A 62 -3.80 -17.31 -6.97
N VAL A 63 -3.80 -17.37 -8.30
CA VAL A 63 -3.93 -18.60 -9.07
C VAL A 63 -2.92 -18.56 -10.21
N GLY A 64 -2.04 -19.57 -10.25
CA GLY A 64 -1.08 -19.78 -11.34
C GLY A 64 -1.15 -21.20 -11.88
N PHE A 65 -0.38 -21.46 -12.93
CA PHE A 65 -0.26 -22.79 -13.52
C PHE A 65 1.20 -23.23 -13.51
N ARG A 66 1.44 -24.48 -13.12
CA ARG A 66 2.75 -25.12 -13.18
C ARG A 66 2.57 -26.57 -13.59
N ASP A 67 3.29 -26.99 -14.63
CA ASP A 67 3.24 -28.36 -15.16
C ASP A 67 1.80 -28.84 -15.42
N ASP A 68 0.99 -27.99 -16.09
CA ASP A 68 -0.44 -28.18 -16.37
C ASP A 68 -1.34 -28.41 -15.13
N ARG A 69 -0.85 -28.07 -13.95
CA ARG A 69 -1.62 -28.07 -12.70
C ARG A 69 -1.88 -26.66 -12.23
N GLU A 70 -3.15 -26.39 -11.92
CA GLU A 70 -3.53 -25.17 -11.21
C GLU A 70 -2.90 -25.19 -9.81
N MET A 71 -2.16 -24.13 -9.51
CA MET A 71 -1.66 -23.85 -8.18
C MET A 71 -2.36 -22.61 -7.65
N SER A 72 -2.65 -22.59 -6.36
CA SER A 72 -3.31 -21.45 -5.76
C SER A 72 -2.77 -21.15 -4.37
N SER A 73 -2.91 -19.89 -3.95
CA SER A 73 -2.50 -19.45 -2.61
C SER A 73 -3.35 -18.26 -2.14
N ILE A 74 -3.35 -18.03 -0.84
CA ILE A 74 -3.97 -16.87 -0.19
C ILE A 74 -2.82 -16.01 0.36
N ILE A 75 -2.46 -14.98 -0.40
CA ILE A 75 -1.34 -14.08 -0.11
C ILE A 75 -1.74 -12.60 -0.11
N ASP A 76 -2.90 -12.28 -0.71
CA ASP A 76 -3.50 -10.96 -0.68
C ASP A 76 -4.50 -10.89 0.47
N MET A 77 -4.30 -9.98 1.41
CA MET A 77 -5.12 -9.97 2.64
C MET A 77 -5.61 -8.59 3.01
N PHE A 78 -6.69 -8.55 3.78
CA PHE A 78 -7.11 -7.36 4.53
C PHE A 78 -6.88 -7.59 6.02
N LEU A 79 -6.12 -6.70 6.64
CA LEU A 79 -5.82 -6.68 8.07
C LEU A 79 -6.41 -5.44 8.71
N THR A 80 -7.01 -5.56 9.89
CA THR A 80 -7.51 -4.40 10.60
C THR A 80 -7.58 -4.60 12.11
N ASN A 81 -7.49 -3.50 12.86
CA ASN A 81 -7.89 -3.42 14.27
C ASN A 81 -9.17 -2.56 14.46
N ALA A 82 -9.84 -2.19 13.35
CA ALA A 82 -11.08 -1.44 13.37
C ALA A 82 -12.27 -2.36 13.69
N SER A 83 -13.28 -1.81 14.37
CA SER A 83 -14.58 -2.47 14.52
C SER A 83 -15.45 -2.22 13.30
N LEU A 84 -15.76 -3.28 12.56
CA LEU A 84 -16.54 -3.20 11.32
C LEU A 84 -17.98 -3.65 11.54
N LEU A 85 -18.93 -2.89 11.00
CA LEU A 85 -20.34 -3.30 10.90
C LEU A 85 -20.61 -3.90 9.52
N SER A 86 -21.25 -5.06 9.51
CA SER A 86 -21.62 -5.81 8.30
C SER A 86 -20.47 -5.93 7.28
N PRO A 87 -19.26 -6.36 7.69
CA PRO A 87 -18.15 -6.48 6.76
C PRO A 87 -18.41 -7.61 5.75
N ARG A 88 -18.06 -7.36 4.50
CA ARG A 88 -18.13 -8.31 3.39
C ARG A 88 -16.86 -8.23 2.59
N LEU A 89 -16.24 -9.38 2.35
CA LEU A 89 -15.05 -9.51 1.50
C LEU A 89 -15.40 -10.37 0.29
N ASP A 90 -15.45 -9.75 -0.88
CA ASP A 90 -15.67 -10.45 -2.15
C ASP A 90 -14.33 -10.66 -2.86
N ILE A 91 -14.02 -11.90 -3.22
CA ILE A 91 -12.84 -12.26 -4.01
C ILE A 91 -13.30 -12.65 -5.41
N ALA A 92 -12.92 -11.87 -6.40
CA ALA A 92 -13.47 -12.02 -7.73
C ALA A 92 -12.78 -13.15 -8.51
N PHE A 93 -13.53 -14.21 -8.81
CA PHE A 93 -13.03 -15.39 -9.52
C PHE A 93 -12.76 -15.15 -11.00
N ASP A 94 -13.54 -14.29 -11.65
CA ASP A 94 -13.49 -14.05 -13.09
C ASP A 94 -12.94 -12.66 -13.45
N LEU A 95 -12.44 -11.94 -12.45
CA LEU A 95 -12.02 -10.54 -12.56
C LEU A 95 -10.55 -10.35 -12.19
N SER A 96 -9.69 -11.01 -12.95
CA SER A 96 -8.24 -10.98 -12.73
C SER A 96 -7.56 -9.81 -13.45
N LEU A 97 -8.27 -9.08 -14.32
CA LEU A 97 -7.73 -7.94 -15.09
C LEU A 97 -6.42 -8.25 -15.85
N GLY A 98 -6.19 -9.52 -16.22
CA GLY A 98 -4.94 -9.98 -16.84
C GLY A 98 -3.82 -10.35 -15.86
N SER A 99 -4.08 -10.32 -14.55
CA SER A 99 -3.19 -10.80 -13.49
C SER A 99 -3.58 -12.22 -13.04
N ASP A 100 -2.59 -12.92 -12.50
CA ASP A 100 -2.69 -14.15 -11.71
C ASP A 100 -3.23 -13.89 -10.28
N HIS A 101 -3.26 -12.64 -9.82
CA HIS A 101 -3.96 -12.21 -8.62
C HIS A 101 -5.44 -11.89 -8.91
N ARG A 102 -6.30 -12.26 -7.97
CA ARG A 102 -7.73 -11.93 -7.98
C ARG A 102 -7.94 -10.56 -7.36
N LEU A 103 -8.94 -9.83 -7.86
CA LEU A 103 -9.39 -8.60 -7.23
C LEU A 103 -10.13 -8.92 -5.93
N LEU A 104 -9.75 -8.27 -4.84
CA LEU A 104 -10.44 -8.35 -3.54
C LEU A 104 -11.16 -7.03 -3.27
N THR A 105 -12.42 -7.11 -2.86
CA THR A 105 -13.24 -5.95 -2.49
C THR A 105 -13.75 -6.12 -1.08
N LEU A 106 -13.31 -5.26 -0.16
CA LEU A 106 -13.85 -5.17 1.19
C LEU A 106 -14.89 -4.04 1.27
N SER A 107 -16.11 -4.38 1.68
CA SER A 107 -17.20 -3.43 1.95
C SER A 107 -17.63 -3.53 3.41
N PHE A 108 -17.84 -2.40 4.08
CA PHE A 108 -18.24 -2.36 5.48
C PHE A 108 -18.84 -1.01 5.83
N SER A 109 -19.54 -0.93 6.97
CA SER A 109 -19.87 0.32 7.64
C SER A 109 -18.99 0.50 8.87
N PHE A 110 -18.57 1.72 9.18
CA PHE A 110 -17.86 1.99 10.42
C PHE A 110 -18.84 1.92 11.60
N ALA A 111 -18.46 1.19 12.66
CA ALA A 111 -19.09 1.37 13.96
C ALA A 111 -18.73 2.77 14.45
N GLN A 112 -19.60 3.74 14.25
CA GLN A 112 -19.40 5.08 14.79
C GLN A 112 -19.43 4.93 16.32
N SER A 113 -18.28 5.15 16.97
CA SER A 113 -18.23 5.12 18.43
C SER A 113 -19.10 6.26 18.93
N SER A 114 -20.19 5.94 19.62
CA SER A 114 -21.08 6.91 20.28
C SER A 114 -20.43 7.49 21.54
N ALA A 115 -19.19 7.94 21.44
CA ALA A 115 -18.51 8.73 22.45
C ALA A 115 -18.55 10.20 22.01
N SER A 116 -19.61 10.90 22.44
CA SER A 116 -19.64 12.34 22.71
C SER A 116 -18.72 13.22 21.85
N GLU A 117 -19.28 13.81 20.79
CA GLU A 117 -18.74 14.95 20.04
C GLU A 117 -18.70 16.25 20.88
N SER A 118 -18.08 16.20 22.06
CA SER A 118 -17.80 17.37 22.91
C SER A 118 -16.37 17.40 23.44
N SER A 119 -15.46 16.65 22.83
CA SER A 119 -14.03 16.88 23.00
C SER A 119 -13.50 17.50 21.72
N SER A 120 -13.05 18.75 21.84
CA SER A 120 -12.33 19.52 20.83
C SER A 120 -11.51 18.61 19.92
N VAL A 121 -11.90 18.55 18.65
CA VAL A 121 -11.13 17.92 17.58
C VAL A 121 -9.86 18.77 17.36
N THR A 122 -8.89 18.66 18.26
CA THR A 122 -7.49 18.77 17.90
C THR A 122 -7.15 17.43 17.28
N SER A 123 -7.47 17.32 16.01
CA SER A 123 -7.19 16.17 15.18
C SER A 123 -5.71 15.78 15.30
N ASP A 124 -5.47 14.55 15.72
CA ASP A 124 -4.19 13.83 15.71
C ASP A 124 -3.57 13.67 14.30
N ALA A 125 -4.16 14.34 13.29
CA ALA A 125 -3.62 14.51 11.95
C ALA A 125 -2.27 15.27 11.91
N THR A 126 -1.80 15.76 13.06
CA THR A 126 -0.53 16.48 13.21
C THR A 126 0.70 15.58 13.35
N LEU A 127 0.56 14.27 13.53
CA LEU A 127 1.74 13.41 13.70
C LEU A 127 2.59 13.34 12.42
N HIS A 128 1.98 13.39 11.23
CA HIS A 128 2.69 13.51 9.95
C HIS A 128 1.84 14.31 8.94
N PRO A 129 1.82 15.65 8.99
CA PRO A 129 1.16 16.43 7.95
C PRO A 129 1.80 16.07 6.60
N ARG A 130 0.97 15.67 5.63
CA ARG A 130 1.42 15.44 4.25
C ARG A 130 2.06 16.74 3.76
N ARG A 131 3.39 16.74 3.62
CA ARG A 131 4.11 17.87 3.01
C ARG A 131 3.65 18.02 1.57
N LEU A 132 3.29 19.23 1.20
CA LEU A 132 2.84 19.56 -0.15
C LEU A 132 3.71 20.72 -0.63
N TRP A 133 4.26 20.59 -1.83
CA TRP A 133 5.07 21.63 -2.47
C TRP A 133 4.33 22.23 -3.66
N ASN A 134 4.69 23.45 -4.02
CA ASN A 134 4.18 24.10 -5.23
C ASN A 134 4.95 23.66 -6.48
N LEU A 135 4.86 22.38 -6.85
CA LEU A 135 5.68 21.77 -7.91
C LEU A 135 5.54 22.45 -9.29
N SER A 136 4.45 23.17 -9.57
CA SER A 136 4.30 23.93 -10.82
C SER A 136 5.37 25.02 -10.96
N ARG A 137 5.92 25.52 -9.85
CA ARG A 137 7.02 26.49 -9.86
C ARG A 137 8.34 25.92 -10.39
N LEU A 138 8.50 24.60 -10.47
CA LEU A 138 9.66 24.01 -11.15
C LEU A 138 9.64 24.26 -12.67
N GLY A 139 8.52 24.75 -13.23
CA GLY A 139 8.47 25.25 -14.60
C GLY A 139 9.06 26.67 -14.76
N GLU A 140 9.27 27.40 -13.66
CA GLU A 140 9.89 28.72 -13.66
C GLU A 140 11.43 28.56 -13.64
N PRO A 141 12.21 29.36 -14.39
CA PRO A 141 13.66 29.22 -14.47
C PRO A 141 14.36 29.32 -13.10
N ASP A 142 14.05 30.35 -12.31
CA ASP A 142 14.78 30.62 -11.05
C ASP A 142 14.52 29.55 -9.97
N PRO A 143 13.27 29.15 -9.66
CA PRO A 143 13.02 28.06 -8.71
C PRO A 143 13.59 26.72 -9.19
N CYS A 144 13.54 26.44 -10.49
CA CYS A 144 14.13 25.22 -11.05
C CYS A 144 15.65 25.19 -10.85
N GLN A 145 16.33 26.29 -11.16
CA GLN A 145 17.78 26.41 -10.97
C GLN A 145 18.16 26.27 -9.49
N LEU A 146 17.43 26.95 -8.60
CA LEU A 146 17.63 26.86 -7.16
C LEU A 146 17.43 25.43 -6.62
N TYR A 147 16.42 24.71 -7.12
CA TYR A 147 16.21 23.30 -6.79
C TYR A 147 17.42 22.46 -7.21
N GLN A 148 17.87 22.60 -8.46
CA GLN A 148 18.99 21.82 -8.99
C GLN A 148 20.28 22.06 -8.22
N ASP A 149 20.58 23.31 -7.90
CA ASP A 149 21.81 23.67 -7.18
C ASP A 149 21.77 23.19 -5.72
N THR A 150 20.62 23.36 -5.05
CA THR A 150 20.42 22.87 -3.68
C THR A 150 20.52 21.34 -3.63
N PHE A 151 19.90 20.64 -4.58
CA PHE A 151 19.94 19.18 -4.67
C PHE A 151 21.37 18.69 -4.97
N ARG A 152 22.06 19.30 -5.93
CA ARG A 152 23.44 18.92 -6.31
C ARG A 152 24.39 19.10 -5.13
N SER A 153 24.32 20.22 -4.43
CA SER A 153 25.15 20.48 -3.25
C SER A 153 24.83 19.48 -2.11
N SER A 154 23.55 19.31 -1.80
CA SER A 154 23.11 18.45 -0.68
C SER A 154 23.31 16.95 -0.93
N SER A 155 23.31 16.51 -2.19
CA SER A 155 23.50 15.10 -2.56
C SER A 155 24.96 14.67 -2.67
N ALA A 156 25.92 15.60 -2.69
CA ALA A 156 27.35 15.27 -2.83
C ALA A 156 27.88 14.27 -1.77
N PRO A 157 27.53 14.38 -0.47
CA PRO A 157 27.94 13.40 0.54
C PRO A 157 27.32 12.03 0.30
N LEU A 158 26.03 11.98 -0.01
CA LEU A 158 25.31 10.73 -0.28
C LEU A 158 25.86 10.04 -1.53
N LEU A 159 26.13 10.79 -2.61
CA LEU A 159 26.75 10.25 -3.82
C LEU A 159 28.13 9.65 -3.53
N SER A 160 28.93 10.32 -2.70
CA SER A 160 30.25 9.81 -2.29
C SER A 160 30.13 8.51 -1.49
N GLN A 161 29.16 8.45 -0.56
CA GLN A 161 28.86 7.24 0.20
C GLN A 161 28.40 6.09 -0.71
N LEU A 162 27.51 6.35 -1.67
CA LEU A 162 27.02 5.35 -2.61
C LEU A 162 28.16 4.83 -3.51
N LYS A 163 29.00 5.72 -4.04
CA LYS A 163 30.20 5.33 -4.81
C LYS A 163 31.11 4.41 -4.01
N ARG A 164 31.35 4.73 -2.74
CA ARG A 164 32.17 3.89 -1.85
C ARG A 164 31.53 2.51 -1.62
N LEU A 165 30.22 2.44 -1.42
CA LEU A 165 29.52 1.14 -1.25
C LEU A 165 29.57 0.28 -2.52
N VAL A 166 29.56 0.89 -3.70
CA VAL A 166 29.71 0.17 -4.98
C VAL A 166 31.15 -0.31 -5.18
N GLN A 167 32.14 0.54 -4.89
CA GLN A 167 33.56 0.21 -5.03
C GLN A 167 34.03 -0.81 -3.98
N HIS A 168 33.45 -0.76 -2.78
CA HIS A 168 33.80 -1.60 -1.64
C HIS A 168 32.52 -2.19 -1.02
N PRO A 169 31.91 -3.19 -1.68
CA PRO A 169 30.66 -3.77 -1.22
C PRO A 169 30.86 -4.46 0.15
N PRO A 170 30.05 -4.12 1.16
CA PRO A 170 30.12 -4.77 2.47
C PRO A 170 29.67 -6.23 2.36
N SER A 171 30.21 -7.09 3.24
CA SER A 171 29.80 -8.50 3.34
C SER A 171 28.37 -8.68 3.85
N SER A 172 27.81 -7.65 4.51
CA SER A 172 26.43 -7.60 4.98
C SER A 172 25.60 -6.61 4.17
N ARG A 173 24.27 -6.75 4.20
CA ARG A 173 23.36 -5.80 3.55
C ARG A 173 23.68 -4.34 3.98
N PRO A 174 23.87 -3.41 3.03
CA PRO A 174 24.08 -1.99 3.35
C PRO A 174 22.80 -1.39 3.98
N PRO A 175 22.92 -0.26 4.72
CA PRO A 175 21.79 0.36 5.41
C PRO A 175 20.85 1.08 4.43
N ILE A 176 20.07 0.30 3.65
CA ILE A 176 19.20 0.79 2.59
C ILE A 176 18.17 1.81 3.10
N ASP A 177 17.60 1.59 4.27
CA ASP A 177 16.58 2.48 4.82
C ASP A 177 17.14 3.86 5.17
N ASP A 178 18.37 3.92 5.72
CA ASP A 178 19.06 5.18 6.02
C ASP A 178 19.47 5.93 4.75
N LEU A 179 19.89 5.19 3.71
CA LEU A 179 20.19 5.76 2.39
C LEU A 179 18.93 6.36 1.75
N ASN A 180 17.80 5.66 1.82
CA ASN A 180 16.51 6.13 1.35
C ASN A 180 16.04 7.36 2.14
N ALA A 181 16.14 7.34 3.47
CA ALA A 181 15.80 8.47 4.32
C ALA A 181 16.66 9.71 3.98
N SER A 182 17.96 9.51 3.74
CA SER A 182 18.89 10.56 3.34
C SER A 182 18.51 11.18 1.99
N LEU A 183 18.23 10.35 0.99
CA LEU A 183 17.80 10.83 -0.33
C LEU A 183 16.48 11.61 -0.25
N ASN A 184 15.49 11.07 0.46
CA ASN A 184 14.21 11.74 0.66
C ASN A 184 14.39 13.10 1.34
N ASN A 185 15.22 13.19 2.38
CA ASN A 185 15.51 14.45 3.06
C ASN A 185 16.18 15.47 2.12
N ILE A 186 17.10 15.03 1.26
CA ILE A 186 17.73 15.89 0.23
C ILE A 186 16.68 16.42 -0.75
N ILE A 187 15.76 15.56 -1.22
CA ILE A 187 14.66 15.98 -2.11
C ILE A 187 13.79 17.02 -1.38
N TYR A 188 13.36 16.72 -0.16
CA TYR A 188 12.48 17.60 0.61
C TYR A 188 13.12 18.96 0.88
N ARG A 189 14.36 19.01 1.35
CA ARG A 189 15.08 20.28 1.57
C ARG A 189 15.24 21.10 0.30
N SER A 190 15.52 20.43 -0.82
CA SER A 190 15.63 21.10 -2.13
C SER A 190 14.30 21.70 -2.56
N LEU A 191 13.19 21.00 -2.33
CA LEU A 191 11.84 21.50 -2.62
C LEU A 191 11.42 22.63 -1.65
N ASP A 192 11.68 22.46 -0.35
CA ASP A 192 11.41 23.46 0.69
C ASP A 192 12.09 24.79 0.35
N SER A 193 13.34 24.73 -0.12
CA SER A 193 14.15 25.91 -0.45
C SER A 193 13.78 26.58 -1.77
N SER A 194 13.25 25.83 -2.75
CA SER A 194 13.05 26.32 -4.12
C SER A 194 11.61 26.74 -4.41
N VAL A 195 10.65 25.87 -4.11
CA VAL A 195 9.25 26.06 -4.51
C VAL A 195 8.35 26.43 -3.32
N GLY A 196 8.83 26.20 -2.10
CA GLY A 196 8.14 26.50 -0.85
C GLY A 196 6.97 25.57 -0.56
N ASP A 197 6.46 25.68 0.66
CA ASP A 197 5.32 24.90 1.14
C ASP A 197 4.01 25.37 0.51
N ARG A 198 3.13 24.40 0.29
CA ARG A 198 1.75 24.62 -0.13
C ARG A 198 0.83 24.16 0.99
N PRO A 199 -0.05 25.04 1.52
CA PRO A 199 -1.00 24.61 2.51
C PRO A 199 -1.90 23.50 1.91
N PRO A 200 -2.34 22.52 2.73
CA PRO A 200 -3.34 21.56 2.30
C PRO A 200 -4.51 22.32 1.71
N ARG A 201 -4.85 22.05 0.44
CA ARG A 201 -6.10 22.57 -0.10
C ARG A 201 -7.24 22.01 0.76
N PRO A 202 -8.27 22.79 1.08
CA PRO A 202 -9.49 22.26 1.67
C PRO A 202 -9.91 21.06 0.83
N SER A 203 -10.27 19.97 1.49
CA SER A 203 -10.79 18.77 0.84
C SER A 203 -12.12 19.10 0.19
N HIS A 204 -12.09 19.74 -0.98
CA HIS A 204 -13.17 19.65 -1.94
C HIS A 204 -13.00 18.27 -2.55
N TRP A 205 -13.58 17.27 -1.88
CA TRP A 205 -13.56 15.86 -2.26
C TRP A 205 -14.22 15.71 -3.63
N LYS A 206 -13.50 16.04 -4.71
CA LYS A 206 -13.82 15.50 -6.01
C LYS A 206 -13.52 14.02 -5.87
N LYS A 207 -14.57 13.21 -5.72
CA LYS A 207 -14.45 11.74 -5.73
C LYS A 207 -13.73 11.38 -7.02
N TYR A 208 -12.43 11.07 -6.92
CA TYR A 208 -11.63 10.61 -8.05
C TYR A 208 -12.26 9.35 -8.67
N TRP A 209 -13.03 8.61 -7.87
CA TRP A 209 -13.93 7.56 -8.32
C TRP A 209 -15.30 8.14 -8.67
N THR A 210 -15.56 8.37 -9.96
CA THR A 210 -16.86 8.80 -10.47
C THR A 210 -17.69 7.58 -10.89
N GLN A 211 -19.01 7.75 -10.98
CA GLN A 211 -19.87 6.70 -11.53
C GLN A 211 -19.44 6.29 -12.94
N GLN A 212 -18.96 7.23 -13.75
CA GLN A 212 -18.45 6.95 -15.10
C GLN A 212 -17.20 6.04 -15.09
N LEU A 213 -16.30 6.21 -14.12
CA LEU A 213 -15.14 5.33 -13.97
C LEU A 213 -15.56 3.94 -13.46
N GLN A 214 -16.53 3.88 -12.57
CA GLN A 214 -17.14 2.61 -12.14
C GLN A 214 -17.78 1.88 -13.34
N ASP A 215 -18.59 2.58 -14.13
CA ASP A 215 -19.28 2.03 -15.30
C ASP A 215 -18.29 1.56 -16.37
N ALA A 216 -17.20 2.29 -16.59
CA ALA A 216 -16.14 1.91 -17.52
C ALA A 216 -15.38 0.66 -17.06
N ALA A 217 -15.06 0.58 -15.75
CA ALA A 217 -14.46 -0.61 -15.16
C ALA A 217 -15.40 -1.82 -15.30
N ASP A 218 -16.68 -1.66 -14.97
CA ASP A 218 -17.69 -2.70 -15.09
C ASP A 218 -17.91 -3.13 -16.54
N PHE A 219 -17.88 -2.20 -17.50
CA PHE A 219 -17.96 -2.52 -18.92
C PHE A 219 -16.75 -3.32 -19.40
N ARG A 220 -15.53 -2.90 -19.06
CA ARG A 220 -14.30 -3.66 -19.37
C ARG A 220 -14.39 -5.07 -18.82
N ASN A 221 -14.88 -5.20 -17.58
CA ASN A 221 -15.07 -6.46 -16.90
C ASN A 221 -16.08 -7.37 -17.61
N ARG A 222 -17.23 -6.82 -18.05
CA ARG A 222 -18.21 -7.57 -18.86
C ARG A 222 -17.60 -8.08 -20.17
N CYS A 223 -16.87 -7.24 -20.89
CA CYS A 223 -16.19 -7.63 -22.14
C CYS A 223 -15.16 -8.74 -21.91
N TYR A 224 -14.34 -8.61 -20.86
CA TYR A 224 -13.34 -9.61 -20.51
C TYR A 224 -13.96 -10.97 -20.14
N ARG A 225 -15.03 -10.98 -19.33
CA ARG A 225 -15.78 -12.22 -19.00
C ARG A 225 -16.35 -12.89 -20.24
N ARG A 226 -16.88 -12.10 -21.17
CA ARG A 226 -17.43 -12.61 -22.43
C ARG A 226 -16.35 -13.23 -23.31
N TRP A 227 -15.17 -12.61 -23.38
CA TRP A 227 -14.02 -13.19 -24.09
C TRP A 227 -13.53 -14.49 -23.45
N ARG A 228 -13.34 -14.52 -22.12
CA ARG A 228 -12.84 -15.71 -21.40
C ARG A 228 -13.78 -16.92 -21.50
N ARG A 229 -15.07 -16.69 -21.67
CA ARG A 229 -16.10 -17.74 -21.80
C ARG A 229 -16.43 -18.07 -23.26
N ALA A 230 -15.77 -17.44 -24.24
CA ALA A 230 -15.95 -17.77 -25.64
C ALA A 230 -15.25 -19.10 -25.95
N PHE A 231 -15.99 -20.05 -26.51
CA PHE A 231 -15.43 -21.31 -27.00
C PHE A 231 -14.65 -21.09 -28.30
N GLY A 232 -13.50 -21.75 -28.46
CA GLY A 232 -12.72 -21.78 -29.70
C GLY A 232 -11.63 -20.73 -29.84
N ILE A 233 -11.17 -20.14 -28.75
CA ILE A 233 -9.96 -19.30 -28.71
C ILE A 233 -8.93 -20.02 -27.82
N ASP A 234 -8.21 -20.96 -28.43
CA ASP A 234 -6.89 -21.45 -27.97
C ASP A 234 -5.81 -20.83 -28.87
#